data_AF-A0A6C0KKG8-F1
#
_entry.id   AF-A0A6C0KKG8-F1
#
_cell.length_a   1.000
_cell.length_b   1.000
_cell.length_c   1.000
_cell.angle_alpha   90.00
_cell.angle_beta   90.00
_cell.angle_gamma   90.00
#
_symmetry.space_group_name_H-M   'P 1'
#
loop_
_entity.id
_entity.type
_entity.pdbx_description
1 polymer ?
#
loop_
_entity_poly.entity_id
_entity_poly.type
_entity_poly.pdbx_seq_one_letter_code
_entity_poly.pdbx_strand_id
1 'polypeptide(L)'
;MSALEMKLPSDGVLKHAAKLAITDDKPILLDYWSDSHGPEATVLIGVKENDEKLLVRSSEEYTSPVSKIFKVCDEYIVITENSIYIVSTTIPTKRIS
;
A
#
# COMPACT_ATOMS: atom_id res chain seq x y z
N MET A 1 -7.02 7.31 26.40
CA MET A 1 -6.55 6.89 25.07
C MET A 1 -6.78 8.07 24.14
N SER A 2 -5.76 8.84 23.79
CA SER A 2 -5.94 9.89 22.77
C SER A 2 -6.36 9.19 21.49
N ALA A 3 -7.37 9.69 20.79
CA ALA A 3 -7.59 9.32 19.41
C ALA A 3 -6.25 9.52 18.69
N LEU A 4 -5.61 8.43 18.27
CA LEU A 4 -4.51 8.52 17.30
C LEU A 4 -5.09 9.35 16.15
N GLU A 5 -4.55 10.54 15.92
CA GLU A 5 -4.94 11.35 14.78
C GLU A 5 -4.85 10.45 13.54
N MET A 6 -6.00 10.10 12.97
CA MET A 6 -6.07 9.30 11.77
C MET A 6 -5.45 10.14 10.66
N LYS A 7 -4.19 9.86 10.32
CA LYS A 7 -3.54 10.48 9.18
C LYS A 7 -4.36 10.16 7.95
N LEU A 8 -4.72 11.18 7.18
CA LEU A 8 -5.36 10.97 5.88
C LEU A 8 -4.28 10.94 4.80
N PRO A 9 -4.46 10.14 3.73
CA PRO A 9 -3.63 10.30 2.54
C PRO A 9 -3.77 11.72 2.00
N SER A 10 -2.69 12.28 1.47
CA SER A 10 -2.74 13.62 0.88
C SER A 10 -3.68 13.72 -0.32
N ASP A 11 -4.22 14.91 -0.56
CA ASP A 11 -5.06 15.18 -1.74
C ASP A 11 -4.38 14.80 -3.05
N GLY A 12 -3.04 14.96 -3.11
CA GLY A 12 -2.23 14.62 -4.27
C GLY A 12 -2.26 13.13 -4.60
N VAL A 13 -2.05 12.27 -3.61
CA VAL A 13 -2.11 10.82 -3.81
C VAL A 13 -3.53 10.35 -4.08
N LEU A 14 -4.53 10.90 -3.39
CA LEU A 14 -5.95 10.55 -3.60
C LEU A 14 -6.41 10.90 -5.02
N LYS A 15 -6.04 12.08 -5.52
CA LYS A 15 -6.38 12.50 -6.89
C LYS A 15 -5.73 11.60 -7.94
N HIS A 16 -4.48 11.18 -7.73
CA HIS A 16 -3.80 10.27 -8.65
C HIS A 16 -4.41 8.86 -8.59
N ALA A 17 -4.64 8.33 -7.39
CA ALA A 17 -5.29 7.03 -7.20
C ALA A 17 -6.69 7.00 -7.83
N ALA A 18 -7.49 8.06 -7.69
CA ALA A 18 -8.81 8.18 -8.33
C ALA A 18 -8.71 8.14 -9.87
N LYS A 19 -7.72 8.80 -10.45
CA LYS A 19 -7.49 8.75 -11.91
C LYS A 19 -7.16 7.33 -12.38
N LEU A 20 -6.32 6.61 -11.63
CA LEU A 20 -5.95 5.23 -11.94
C LEU A 20 -7.16 4.29 -11.77
N ALA A 21 -7.92 4.44 -10.68
CA ALA A 21 -9.12 3.66 -10.40
C ALA A 21 -10.15 3.75 -11.54
N ILE A 22 -10.39 4.95 -12.07
CA ILE A 22 -11.30 5.16 -13.21
C ILE A 22 -10.74 4.55 -14.50
N THR A 23 -9.43 4.67 -14.73
CA THR A 23 -8.80 4.22 -15.98
C THR A 23 -8.71 2.70 -16.06
N ASP A 24 -8.36 2.08 -14.93
CA ASP A 24 -8.02 0.66 -14.86
C ASP A 24 -9.18 -0.21 -14.32
N ASP A 25 -10.31 0.44 -13.99
CA ASP A 25 -11.50 -0.16 -13.36
C ASP A 25 -11.15 -0.97 -12.10
N LYS A 26 -10.49 -0.31 -11.14
CA LYS A 26 -10.03 -0.92 -9.88
C LYS A 26 -10.46 -0.12 -8.66
N PRO A 27 -11.04 -0.76 -7.62
CA PRO A 27 -11.33 -0.08 -6.37
C PRO A 27 -10.04 0.39 -5.66
N ILE A 28 -10.15 1.50 -4.95
CA ILE A 28 -9.13 1.97 -4.00
C ILE A 28 -9.43 1.35 -2.65
N LEU A 29 -8.47 0.61 -2.10
CA LEU A 29 -8.53 -0.02 -0.79
C LEU A 29 -7.52 0.66 0.15
N LEU A 30 -8.00 1.04 1.34
CA LEU A 30 -7.22 1.75 2.37
C LEU A 30 -7.05 0.92 3.64
N ASP A 31 -7.36 -0.37 3.60
CA ASP A 31 -7.23 -1.32 4.70
C ASP A 31 -5.78 -1.44 5.20
N TYR A 32 -4.78 -1.30 4.32
CA TYR A 32 -3.35 -1.31 4.66
C TYR A 32 -2.80 0.06 5.10
N TRP A 33 -3.60 1.14 5.01
CA TRP A 33 -3.09 2.51 5.18
C TRP A 33 -2.57 2.75 6.60
N SER A 34 -3.42 2.59 7.61
CA SER A 34 -3.05 2.88 9.01
C SER A 34 -1.86 2.04 9.45
N ASP A 35 -1.83 0.77 9.06
CA ASP A 35 -0.83 -0.22 9.43
C ASP A 35 0.53 0.00 8.77
N SER A 36 0.60 0.83 7.72
CA SER A 36 1.83 1.09 6.96
C SER A 36 2.73 2.17 7.56
N HIS A 37 2.33 2.78 8.67
CA HIS A 37 2.97 3.97 9.23
C HIS A 37 3.99 3.65 10.33
N GLY A 38 5.17 4.25 10.18
CA GLY A 38 6.15 4.39 11.26
C GLY A 38 6.82 3.08 11.71
N PRO A 39 7.55 3.12 12.85
CA PRO A 39 8.30 1.98 13.38
C PRO A 39 7.43 0.78 13.77
N GLU A 40 6.16 1.05 14.13
CA GLU A 40 5.16 0.06 14.55
C GLU A 40 4.33 -0.48 13.37
N ALA A 41 4.79 -0.25 12.13
CA ALA A 41 4.10 -0.73 10.94
C ALA A 41 3.93 -2.25 10.99
N THR A 42 2.69 -2.71 10.93
CA THR A 42 2.33 -4.13 10.97
C THR A 42 2.22 -4.73 9.57
N VAL A 43 2.20 -3.90 8.53
CA VAL A 43 2.27 -4.32 7.12
C VAL A 43 3.62 -3.98 6.50
N LEU A 44 4.01 -4.75 5.49
CA LEU A 44 5.27 -4.57 4.78
C LEU A 44 5.13 -4.84 3.28
N ILE A 45 6.08 -4.34 2.49
CA ILE A 45 6.30 -4.77 1.11
C ILE A 45 7.23 -5.98 1.14
N GLY A 46 6.67 -7.16 0.86
CA GLY A 46 7.40 -8.41 0.77
C GLY A 46 7.98 -8.58 -0.64
N VAL A 47 9.26 -8.93 -0.74
CA VAL A 47 9.93 -9.24 -2.02
C VAL A 47 10.28 -10.72 -2.03
N LYS A 48 9.67 -11.49 -2.94
CA LYS A 48 9.97 -12.90 -3.15
C LYS A 48 11.32 -13.10 -3.86
N GLU A 49 11.76 -14.35 -3.94
CA GLU A 49 12.99 -14.73 -4.65
C GLU A 49 13.00 -14.36 -6.13
N ASN A 50 11.83 -14.38 -6.79
CA ASN A 50 11.63 -13.99 -8.18
C ASN A 50 11.45 -12.47 -8.38
N ASP A 51 11.80 -11.65 -7.38
CA ASP A 51 11.60 -10.20 -7.31
C ASP A 51 10.11 -9.74 -7.41
N GLU A 52 9.16 -10.67 -7.31
CA GLU A 52 7.74 -10.36 -7.16
C GLU A 52 7.49 -9.67 -5.82
N LYS A 53 6.64 -8.63 -5.84
CA LYS A 53 6.30 -7.84 -4.66
C LYS A 53 4.87 -8.12 -4.21
N LEU A 54 4.65 -8.12 -2.89
CA LEU A 54 3.34 -8.30 -2.27
C LEU A 54 3.21 -7.29 -1.11
N LEU A 55 2.00 -6.83 -0.82
CA LEU A 55 1.72 -6.26 0.50
C LEU A 55 1.39 -7.41 1.44
N VAL A 56 2.06 -7.44 2.59
CA VAL A 56 1.95 -8.52 3.58
C VAL A 56 1.58 -7.92 4.92
N ARG A 57 0.44 -8.33 5.48
CA ARG A 57 0.07 -8.07 6.89
C ARG A 57 0.45 -9.27 7.76
N SER A 58 0.25 -10.49 7.25
CA SER A 58 0.61 -11.74 7.92
C SER A 58 0.86 -12.85 6.90
N SER A 59 1.19 -14.07 7.35
CA SER A 59 1.32 -15.24 6.48
C SER A 59 0.00 -15.64 5.81
N GLU A 60 -1.13 -15.25 6.38
CA GLU A 60 -2.48 -15.59 5.89
C GLU A 60 -3.13 -14.41 5.14
N GLU A 61 -2.66 -13.19 5.40
CA GLU A 61 -3.21 -11.96 4.84
C GLU A 61 -2.14 -11.20 4.05
N TYR A 62 -2.19 -11.39 2.74
CA TYR A 62 -1.34 -10.71 1.77
C TYR A 62 -2.12 -10.47 0.48
N THR A 63 -1.66 -9.53 -0.33
CA THR A 63 -2.31 -9.19 -1.60
C THR A 63 -1.86 -10.11 -2.74
N SER A 64 -2.56 -10.09 -3.87
CA SER A 64 -2.00 -10.58 -5.14
C SER A 64 -0.69 -9.84 -5.48
N PRO A 65 0.12 -10.41 -6.41
CA PRO A 65 1.33 -9.76 -6.90
C PRO A 65 1.11 -8.30 -7.30
N VAL A 66 2.03 -7.46 -6.84
CA VAL A 66 2.07 -6.05 -7.17
C VAL A 66 2.56 -5.90 -8.62
N SER A 67 1.71 -5.32 -9.46
CA SER A 67 2.04 -5.04 -10.86
C SER A 67 2.81 -3.74 -11.02
N LYS A 68 2.50 -2.72 -10.20
CA LYS A 68 3.13 -1.41 -10.27
C LYS A 68 3.09 -0.67 -8.94
N ILE A 69 4.14 0.11 -8.67
CA ILE A 69 4.19 1.03 -7.53
C ILE A 69 4.54 2.42 -8.05
N PHE A 70 3.74 3.42 -7.66
CA PHE A 70 4.03 4.83 -7.90
C PHE A 70 4.31 5.53 -6.58
N LYS A 71 5.34 6.37 -6.52
CA LYS A 71 5.54 7.31 -5.42
C LYS A 71 4.87 8.63 -5.76
N VAL A 72 4.00 9.10 -4.88
CA VAL A 72 3.38 10.43 -4.95
C VAL A 72 3.60 11.08 -3.60
N CYS A 73 4.43 12.14 -3.56
CA CYS A 73 4.83 12.79 -2.30
C CYS A 73 5.40 11.79 -1.29
N ASP A 74 4.74 11.61 -0.15
CA ASP A 74 5.16 10.75 0.96
C ASP A 74 4.33 9.45 1.03
N GLU A 75 3.66 9.11 -0.06
CA GLU A 75 2.80 7.94 -0.19
C GLU A 75 3.16 7.10 -1.42
N TYR A 76 2.88 5.80 -1.33
CA TYR A 76 2.93 4.87 -2.45
C TYR A 76 1.52 4.50 -2.88
N ILE A 77 1.27 4.52 -4.19
CA ILE A 77 0.14 3.84 -4.82
C ILE A 77 0.63 2.49 -5.28
N VAL A 78 0.06 1.41 -4.74
CA VAL A 78 0.42 0.03 -5.03
C VAL A 78 -0.71 -0.62 -5.80
N ILE A 79 -0.45 -1.04 -7.04
CA ILE A 79 -1.45 -1.65 -7.91
C ILE A 79 -1.23 -3.15 -7.94
N THR A 80 -2.30 -3.91 -7.71
CA THR A 80 -2.35 -5.36 -7.92
C THR A 80 -3.26 -5.67 -9.10
N GLU A 81 -3.56 -6.95 -9.33
CA GLU A 81 -4.44 -7.38 -10.42
C GLU A 81 -5.82 -6.70 -10.36
N ASN A 82 -6.42 -6.62 -9.18
CA ASN A 82 -7.82 -6.21 -9.02
C ASN A 82 -8.03 -4.98 -8.14
N SER A 83 -6.98 -4.45 -7.49
CA SER A 83 -7.13 -3.37 -6.51
C SER A 83 -5.98 -2.37 -6.56
N ILE A 84 -6.26 -1.16 -6.07
CA ILE A 84 -5.28 -0.11 -5.84
C ILE A 84 -5.20 0.13 -4.33
N TYR A 85 -4.01 0.05 -3.76
CA TYR A 85 -3.75 0.35 -2.37
C TYR A 85 -2.98 1.67 -2.24
N ILE A 86 -3.17 2.36 -1.13
CA ILE A 86 -2.34 3.50 -0.74
C ILE A 86 -1.67 3.16 0.58
N VAL A 87 -0.35 3.29 0.62
CA VAL A 87 0.46 3.05 1.83
C VAL A 87 1.45 4.18 2.04
N SER A 88 1.90 4.37 3.27
CA SER A 88 2.93 5.35 3.59
C SER A 88 4.26 4.97 2.95
N THR A 89 5.07 5.96 2.58
CA THR A 89 6.46 5.70 2.16
C THR A 89 7.34 5.15 3.28
N THR A 90 6.90 5.23 4.54
CA THR A 90 7.59 4.63 5.69
C THR A 90 7.38 3.12 5.80
N ILE A 91 6.54 2.52 4.94
CA ILE A 91 6.27 1.08 4.97
C ILE A 91 7.59 0.29 4.83
N PRO A 92 7.87 -0.68 5.72
CA PRO A 92 9.09 -1.48 5.62
C PRO A 92 9.07 -2.38 4.38
N THR A 93 10.25 -2.67 3.85
CA THR A 93 10.44 -3.64 2.75
C THR A 93 11.34 -4.77 3.23
N LYS A 94 10.95 -6.03 3.03
CA LYS A 94 11.73 -7.21 3.44
C LYS A 94 11.69 -8.29 2.36
N ARG A 95 12.79 -9.05 2.23
CA ARG A 95 12.76 -10.29 1.43
C ARG A 95 12.05 -11.39 2.21
N ILE A 96 11.18 -12.13 1.53
CA ILE A 96 10.39 -13.23 2.10
C ILE A 96 10.64 -14.51 1.29
N SER A 97 10.71 -15.64 1.99
CA SER A 97 10.97 -16.99 1.46
C SER A 97 9.69 -17.83 1.47
#